data_AF-A0A4Q7DGI4-F1
#
_entry.id   AF-A0A4Q7DGI4-F1
#
_cell.length_a   1.000
_cell.length_b   1.000
_cell.length_c   1.000
_cell.angle_alpha   90.00
_cell.angle_beta   90.00
_cell.angle_gamma   90.00
#
_symmetry.space_group_name_H-M   'P 1'
#
loop_
_entity.id
_entity.type
_entity.pdbx_description
1 polymer ?
#
loop_
_entity_poly.entity_id
_entity_poly.type
_entity_poly.pdbx_seq_one_letter_code
_entity_poly.pdbx_strand_id
1 'polypeptide(L)'
;MTMPFDWKIRSIRLTFVVLFLLLMLSPDVYSSAAASSSTSPSEIENPEFLRAIARTIASRTREQVRLKEKLSKHDGTIIGVWKSGKKWGELEPGLQSHLTRHIPKSQVQSILRRERHALMDPEILASPGKFAVEIVEKGIPALQLMGERQDRYGIKISYDMKPKVVGCTFVKTEKTIEEVPATKIYISFDITDIVQKIKEKGKDAWNKENDGEITTLCADE
;
A
#
# COMPACT_ATOMS: atom_id res chain seq x y z
N MET A 1 -23.35 76.36 -29.27
CA MET A 1 -23.39 75.47 -28.09
C MET A 1 -22.09 74.69 -28.04
N THR A 2 -21.25 75.07 -27.06
CA THR A 2 -20.43 74.22 -26.16
C THR A 2 -19.76 72.97 -26.73
N MET A 3 -18.50 72.64 -26.51
CA MET A 3 -17.22 73.22 -26.05
C MET A 3 -16.18 72.14 -26.47
N PRO A 4 -14.91 72.48 -26.70
CA PRO A 4 -13.85 71.51 -26.92
C PRO A 4 -13.40 70.89 -25.58
N PHE A 5 -12.91 69.65 -25.59
CA PHE A 5 -12.12 69.12 -24.48
C PHE A 5 -10.67 68.96 -24.91
N ASP A 6 -9.84 69.71 -24.21
CA ASP A 6 -8.43 69.92 -24.41
C ASP A 6 -7.66 69.25 -23.25
N TRP A 7 -6.46 68.78 -23.55
CA TRP A 7 -5.26 68.82 -22.70
C TRP A 7 -4.93 67.79 -21.60
N LYS A 8 -3.61 67.50 -21.62
CA LYS A 8 -2.69 66.98 -20.58
C LYS A 8 -2.78 65.47 -20.37
N ILE A 9 -1.70 64.70 -20.60
CA ILE A 9 -0.48 64.72 -19.79
C ILE A 9 0.77 64.37 -20.64
N ARG A 10 1.73 65.33 -20.68
CA ARG A 10 3.19 65.22 -20.47
C ARG A 10 3.86 63.90 -20.93
N SER A 11 4.68 63.85 -21.97
CA SER A 11 6.07 64.34 -22.01
C SER A 11 6.81 64.27 -20.67
N ILE A 12 7.49 63.15 -20.41
CA ILE A 12 8.78 63.00 -19.69
C ILE A 12 9.27 61.61 -20.11
N ARG A 13 10.10 61.56 -21.15
CA ARG A 13 11.54 61.22 -21.04
C ARG A 13 11.75 59.84 -20.39
N LEU A 14 12.07 58.82 -21.18
CA LEU A 14 13.41 58.67 -21.78
C LEU A 14 14.51 58.76 -20.71
N THR A 15 14.40 58.03 -19.59
CA THR A 15 15.48 57.90 -18.59
C THR A 15 15.27 56.73 -17.62
N PHE A 16 14.92 55.53 -18.09
CA PHE A 16 14.96 54.33 -17.21
C PHE A 16 15.34 53.03 -17.94
N VAL A 17 16.07 53.14 -19.06
CA VAL A 17 16.57 51.99 -19.84
C VAL A 17 18.04 51.65 -19.51
N VAL A 18 18.69 52.36 -18.58
CA VAL A 18 20.14 52.17 -18.29
C VAL A 18 20.44 51.69 -16.85
N LEU A 19 19.43 51.55 -15.98
CA LEU A 19 19.63 51.03 -14.61
C LEU A 19 19.25 49.55 -14.42
N PHE A 20 18.77 48.87 -15.47
CA PHE A 20 18.34 47.46 -15.39
C PHE A 20 19.30 46.46 -16.04
N LEU A 21 20.43 46.93 -16.62
CA LEU A 21 21.32 46.11 -17.45
C LEU A 21 22.74 45.90 -16.90
N LEU A 22 23.04 46.35 -15.67
CA LEU A 22 24.41 46.30 -15.12
C LEU A 22 24.54 45.80 -13.68
N LEU A 23 23.51 45.20 -13.07
CA LEU A 23 23.56 44.78 -11.65
C LEU A 23 23.24 43.32 -11.34
N MET A 24 23.09 42.43 -12.33
CA MET A 24 22.95 40.99 -12.05
C MET A 24 23.80 40.13 -12.98
N LEU A 25 24.99 40.61 -13.34
CA LEU A 25 26.11 39.78 -13.79
C LEU A 25 27.04 39.55 -12.60
N SER A 26 26.69 38.55 -11.78
CA SER A 26 27.64 37.86 -10.91
C SER A 26 27.22 36.40 -10.77
N PRO A 27 27.71 35.48 -11.62
CA PRO A 27 27.88 34.11 -11.20
C PRO A 27 29.37 33.89 -11.06
N ASP A 28 29.89 34.03 -9.84
CA ASP A 28 30.88 33.07 -9.36
C ASP A 28 31.11 33.17 -7.85
N VAL A 29 31.17 31.97 -7.28
CA VAL A 29 31.68 31.59 -5.95
C VAL A 29 30.73 31.75 -4.76
N TYR A 30 29.93 30.69 -4.52
CA TYR A 30 29.97 29.84 -3.31
C TYR A 30 29.24 28.54 -3.68
N SER A 31 29.97 27.52 -4.10
CA SER A 31 30.58 26.48 -3.26
C SER A 31 29.58 25.50 -2.67
N SER A 32 29.78 24.25 -3.11
CA SER A 32 29.65 23.00 -2.38
C SER A 32 28.27 22.59 -1.85
N ALA A 33 27.84 21.46 -2.42
CA ALA A 33 26.90 20.51 -1.84
C ALA A 33 25.47 21.03 -1.70
N ALA A 34 24.74 21.01 -2.81
CA ALA A 34 23.50 20.24 -2.76
C ALA A 34 23.91 18.83 -2.33
N ALA A 35 23.97 18.61 -1.01
CA ALA A 35 23.86 17.29 -0.47
C ALA A 35 22.52 16.79 -1.03
N SER A 36 22.60 16.05 -2.13
CA SER A 36 21.75 14.88 -2.28
C SER A 36 21.85 14.18 -0.94
N SER A 37 20.91 14.44 -0.03
CA SER A 37 20.72 13.58 1.11
C SER A 37 20.18 12.30 0.50
N SER A 38 21.08 11.51 -0.08
CA SER A 38 20.90 10.10 -0.35
C SER A 38 20.48 9.56 1.00
N THR A 39 19.17 9.46 1.16
CA THR A 39 18.57 9.02 2.39
C THR A 39 19.08 7.59 2.51
N SER A 40 19.96 7.36 3.48
CA SER A 40 20.57 6.04 3.60
C SER A 40 19.44 5.02 3.73
N PRO A 41 19.58 3.81 3.15
CA PRO A 41 18.57 2.75 3.20
C PRO A 41 17.97 2.49 4.60
N SER A 42 18.70 2.88 5.66
CA SER A 42 18.31 2.82 7.07
C SER A 42 17.02 3.57 7.46
N GLU A 43 16.59 4.62 6.73
CA GLU A 43 15.36 5.36 7.13
C GLU A 43 14.07 4.63 6.73
N ILE A 44 14.07 3.89 5.62
CA ILE A 44 12.90 3.11 5.17
C ILE A 44 12.71 1.86 6.04
N GLU A 45 13.76 1.42 6.73
CA GLU A 45 13.70 0.33 7.70
C GLU A 45 13.17 0.77 9.07
N ASN A 46 12.97 2.08 9.31
CA ASN A 46 12.50 2.58 10.60
C ASN A 46 11.01 2.21 10.84
N PRO A 47 10.69 1.44 11.90
CA PRO A 47 9.32 1.00 12.19
C PRO A 47 8.31 2.14 12.35
N GLU A 48 8.68 3.27 12.95
CA GLU A 48 7.78 4.41 13.14
C GLU A 48 7.50 5.14 11.83
N PHE A 49 8.50 5.20 10.93
CA PHE A 49 8.31 5.75 9.59
C PHE A 49 7.39 4.86 8.74
N LEU A 50 7.59 3.54 8.79
CA LEU A 50 6.70 2.57 8.15
C LEU A 50 5.26 2.68 8.67
N ARG A 51 5.07 2.82 9.98
CA ARG A 51 3.76 3.06 10.58
C ARG A 51 3.15 4.36 10.08
N ALA A 52 3.92 5.45 9.97
CA ALA A 52 3.43 6.72 9.44
C ALA A 52 2.91 6.60 7.99
N ILE A 53 3.67 5.92 7.11
CA ILE A 53 3.25 5.62 5.74
C ILE A 53 1.95 4.80 5.75
N ALA A 54 1.93 3.68 6.49
CA ALA A 54 0.77 2.81 6.58
C ALA A 54 -0.47 3.53 7.11
N ARG A 55 -0.32 4.40 8.10
CA ARG A 55 -1.39 5.24 8.65
C ARG A 55 -1.95 6.19 7.61
N THR A 56 -1.08 6.86 6.84
CA THR A 56 -1.50 7.73 5.74
C THR A 56 -2.25 6.96 4.66
N ILE A 57 -1.82 5.75 4.29
CA ILE A 57 -2.51 4.95 3.28
C ILE A 57 -3.85 4.44 3.83
N ALA A 58 -3.89 3.93 5.06
CA ALA A 58 -5.08 3.34 5.68
C ALA A 58 -6.19 4.35 6.00
N SER A 59 -5.87 5.63 6.16
CA SER A 59 -6.87 6.68 6.40
C SER A 59 -7.64 7.08 5.14
N ARG A 60 -7.15 6.74 3.94
CA ARG A 60 -7.78 7.12 2.67
C ARG A 60 -9.08 6.33 2.47
N THR A 61 -10.17 7.05 2.18
CA THR A 61 -11.48 6.43 1.88
C THR A 61 -11.39 5.42 0.73
N ARG A 62 -10.63 5.73 -0.33
CA ARG A 62 -10.40 4.83 -1.47
C ARG A 62 -9.82 3.48 -1.02
N GLU A 63 -8.82 3.51 -0.14
CA GLU A 63 -8.14 2.32 0.32
C GLU A 63 -9.00 1.51 1.30
N GLN A 64 -9.82 2.17 2.12
CA GLN A 64 -10.80 1.48 2.98
C GLN A 64 -11.86 0.72 2.17
N VAL A 65 -12.34 1.31 1.06
CA VAL A 65 -13.26 0.63 0.13
C VAL A 65 -12.56 -0.55 -0.54
N ARG A 66 -11.36 -0.32 -1.09
CA ARG A 66 -10.57 -1.34 -1.77
C ARG A 66 -10.17 -2.49 -0.88
N LEU A 67 -9.90 -2.23 0.40
CA LEU A 67 -9.59 -3.25 1.38
C LEU A 67 -10.72 -4.27 1.47
N LYS A 68 -11.99 -3.84 1.42
CA LYS A 68 -13.14 -4.77 1.43
C LYS A 68 -13.12 -5.76 0.27
N GLU A 69 -12.63 -5.33 -0.88
CA GLU A 69 -12.48 -6.17 -2.09
C GLU A 69 -11.23 -7.07 -2.00
N LYS A 70 -10.18 -6.60 -1.32
CA LYS A 70 -8.91 -7.32 -1.16
C LYS A 70 -8.79 -8.13 0.14
N LEU A 71 -9.86 -8.25 0.92
CA LEU A 71 -9.90 -9.16 2.07
C LEU A 71 -9.63 -10.57 1.59
N SER A 72 -8.73 -11.29 2.26
CA SER A 72 -8.52 -12.71 2.01
C SER A 72 -9.67 -13.52 2.61
N LYS A 73 -10.83 -13.45 1.96
CA LYS A 73 -12.00 -14.26 2.27
C LYS A 73 -11.95 -15.49 1.37
N HIS A 74 -11.78 -16.66 1.96
CA HIS A 74 -11.95 -17.90 1.22
C HIS A 74 -13.39 -18.38 1.38
N ASP A 75 -14.01 -18.69 0.25
CA ASP A 75 -15.30 -19.36 0.24
C ASP A 75 -15.22 -20.69 1.01
N GLY A 76 -16.30 -21.05 1.71
CA GLY A 76 -16.37 -22.30 2.47
C GLY A 76 -16.06 -23.54 1.62
N THR A 77 -16.33 -23.48 0.31
CA THR A 77 -15.99 -24.54 -0.64
C THR A 77 -14.49 -24.62 -0.89
N ILE A 78 -13.78 -23.49 -1.03
CA ILE A 78 -12.31 -23.48 -1.14
C ILE A 78 -11.67 -24.04 0.13
N ILE A 79 -12.20 -23.65 1.29
CA ILE A 79 -11.77 -24.19 2.59
C ILE A 79 -12.02 -25.70 2.64
N GLY A 80 -13.19 -26.18 2.20
CA GLY A 80 -13.52 -27.60 2.11
C GLY A 80 -12.55 -28.37 1.21
N VAL A 81 -12.17 -27.81 0.07
CA VAL A 81 -11.16 -28.40 -0.81
C VAL A 81 -9.80 -28.48 -0.12
N TRP A 82 -9.38 -27.40 0.56
CA TRP A 82 -8.15 -27.42 1.34
C TRP A 82 -8.16 -28.49 2.41
N LYS A 83 -9.25 -28.62 3.19
CA LYS A 83 -9.40 -29.68 4.20
C LYS A 83 -9.33 -31.09 3.61
N SER A 84 -9.81 -31.28 2.38
CA SER A 84 -9.78 -32.59 1.72
C SER A 84 -8.40 -33.01 1.21
N GLY A 85 -7.45 -32.07 1.07
CA GLY A 85 -6.12 -32.32 0.51
C GLY A 85 -6.04 -32.71 -0.96
N LYS A 86 -7.19 -32.77 -1.64
CA LYS A 86 -7.28 -33.09 -3.05
C LYS A 86 -6.74 -31.94 -3.91
N LYS A 87 -6.01 -32.30 -4.98
CA LYS A 87 -5.62 -31.36 -6.04
C LYS A 87 -6.79 -31.12 -6.99
N TRP A 88 -6.72 -30.05 -7.78
CA TRP A 88 -7.78 -29.72 -8.77
C TRP A 88 -8.21 -30.93 -9.64
N GLY A 89 -7.25 -31.72 -10.14
CA GLY A 89 -7.54 -32.90 -10.98
C GLY A 89 -8.20 -34.06 -10.25
N GLU A 90 -8.20 -34.05 -8.92
CA GLU A 90 -8.79 -35.09 -8.05
C GLU A 90 -10.18 -34.67 -7.52
N LEU A 91 -10.62 -33.44 -7.84
CA LEU A 91 -11.95 -32.95 -7.45
C LEU A 91 -13.03 -33.54 -8.35
N GLU A 92 -14.19 -33.85 -7.78
CA GLU A 92 -15.33 -34.31 -8.54
C GLU A 92 -15.83 -33.25 -9.54
N PRO A 93 -16.35 -33.64 -10.72
CA PRO A 93 -16.79 -32.69 -11.75
C PRO A 93 -17.82 -31.66 -11.26
N GLY A 94 -18.73 -32.06 -10.35
CA GLY A 94 -19.72 -31.15 -9.74
C GLY A 94 -19.06 -30.05 -8.90
N LEU A 95 -18.07 -30.42 -8.09
CA LEU A 95 -17.31 -29.47 -7.27
C LEU A 95 -16.45 -28.53 -8.13
N GLN A 96 -15.81 -29.06 -9.18
CA GLN A 96 -15.08 -28.24 -10.14
C GLN A 96 -16.01 -27.19 -10.78
N SER A 97 -17.18 -27.62 -11.24
CA SER A 97 -18.19 -26.74 -11.86
C SER A 97 -18.69 -25.66 -10.90
N HIS A 98 -18.89 -26.02 -9.62
CA HIS A 98 -19.29 -25.07 -8.58
C HIS A 98 -18.23 -23.98 -8.37
N LEU A 99 -16.97 -24.38 -8.20
CA LEU A 99 -15.85 -23.46 -8.00
C LEU A 99 -15.65 -22.53 -9.22
N THR A 100 -15.87 -23.04 -10.44
CA THR A 100 -15.70 -22.25 -11.67
C THR A 100 -16.90 -21.38 -12.03
N ARG A 101 -17.99 -21.44 -11.28
CA ARG A 101 -19.20 -20.63 -11.54
C ARG A 101 -18.93 -19.13 -11.37
N HIS A 102 -18.03 -18.77 -10.46
CA HIS A 102 -17.74 -17.39 -10.09
C HIS A 102 -16.26 -17.01 -10.20
N ILE A 103 -15.36 -18.00 -10.32
CA ILE A 103 -13.92 -17.79 -10.35
C ILE A 103 -13.34 -18.56 -11.56
N PRO A 104 -12.57 -17.92 -12.46
CA PRO A 104 -11.92 -18.63 -13.56
C PRO A 104 -11.08 -19.81 -13.06
N LYS A 105 -11.09 -20.94 -13.77
CA LYS A 105 -10.34 -22.16 -13.42
C LYS A 105 -8.87 -21.89 -13.08
N SER A 106 -8.21 -21.02 -13.85
CA SER A 106 -6.81 -20.63 -13.62
C SER A 106 -6.60 -19.96 -12.25
N GLN A 107 -7.55 -19.10 -11.84
CA GLN A 107 -7.52 -18.47 -10.51
C GLN A 107 -7.82 -19.47 -9.40
N VAL A 108 -8.80 -20.37 -9.58
CA VAL A 108 -9.05 -21.44 -8.60
C VAL A 108 -7.81 -22.31 -8.42
N GLN A 109 -7.18 -22.74 -9.50
CA GLN A 109 -5.94 -23.52 -9.45
C GLN A 109 -4.80 -22.75 -8.78
N SER A 110 -4.69 -21.44 -9.00
CA SER A 110 -3.71 -20.60 -8.30
C SER A 110 -4.01 -20.54 -6.80
N ILE A 111 -5.26 -20.31 -6.39
CA ILE A 111 -5.68 -20.27 -4.97
C ILE A 111 -5.37 -21.59 -4.27
N LEU A 112 -5.67 -22.73 -4.90
CA LEU A 112 -5.42 -24.05 -4.33
C LEU A 112 -3.92 -24.39 -4.15
N ARG A 113 -3.02 -23.64 -4.80
CA ARG A 113 -1.56 -23.81 -4.69
C ARG A 113 -0.90 -22.90 -3.65
N ARG A 114 -1.58 -21.83 -3.20
CA ARG A 114 -1.03 -20.85 -2.26
C ARG A 114 -1.06 -21.36 -0.82
N GLU A 115 -0.28 -20.72 0.03
CA GLU A 115 -0.44 -20.82 1.48
C GLU A 115 -1.87 -20.46 1.87
N ARG A 116 -2.39 -21.22 2.84
CA ARG A 116 -3.83 -21.35 3.08
C ARG A 116 -4.20 -20.59 4.33
N HIS A 117 -4.13 -19.27 4.25
CA HIS A 117 -4.55 -18.39 5.34
C HIS A 117 -5.97 -17.91 5.08
N ALA A 118 -6.87 -18.16 6.03
CA ALA A 118 -8.25 -17.73 5.94
C ALA A 118 -8.58 -16.78 7.08
N LEU A 119 -8.98 -15.55 6.74
CA LEU A 119 -9.60 -14.64 7.69
C LEU A 119 -11.09 -15.00 7.82
N MET A 120 -11.52 -15.34 9.04
CA MET A 120 -12.87 -15.89 9.28
C MET A 120 -13.67 -15.13 10.33
N ASP A 121 -13.05 -14.19 11.06
CA ASP A 121 -13.73 -13.44 12.11
C ASP A 121 -14.86 -12.54 11.58
N PRO A 122 -16.13 -12.75 12.00
CA PRO A 122 -17.26 -11.99 11.47
C PRO A 122 -17.17 -10.48 11.72
N GLU A 123 -16.61 -10.05 12.85
CA GLU A 123 -16.51 -8.62 13.19
C GLU A 123 -15.51 -7.92 12.27
N ILE A 124 -14.36 -8.55 12.04
CA ILE A 124 -13.33 -8.05 11.10
C ILE A 124 -13.88 -8.03 9.67
N LEU A 125 -14.58 -9.09 9.28
CA LEU A 125 -15.17 -9.20 7.94
C LEU A 125 -16.29 -8.17 7.69
N ALA A 126 -17.01 -7.78 8.74
CA ALA A 126 -18.07 -6.77 8.68
C ALA A 126 -17.52 -5.34 8.64
N SER A 127 -16.42 -5.06 9.35
CA SER A 127 -15.86 -3.71 9.50
C SER A 127 -14.34 -3.64 9.24
N PRO A 128 -13.85 -4.05 8.06
CA PRO A 128 -12.41 -4.20 7.79
C PRO A 128 -11.62 -2.90 7.93
N GLY A 129 -12.20 -1.75 7.57
CA GLY A 129 -11.53 -0.45 7.71
C GLY A 129 -11.26 -0.05 9.17
N LYS A 130 -12.18 -0.37 10.09
CA LYS A 130 -11.98 -0.13 11.52
C LYS A 130 -10.80 -0.94 12.04
N PHE A 131 -10.74 -2.22 11.69
CA PHE A 131 -9.66 -3.10 12.12
C PHE A 131 -8.33 -2.78 11.44
N ALA A 132 -8.34 -2.32 10.20
CA ALA A 132 -7.13 -1.84 9.53
C ALA A 132 -6.44 -0.72 10.30
N VAL A 133 -7.21 0.29 10.74
CA VAL A 133 -6.69 1.38 11.57
C VAL A 133 -6.14 0.83 12.89
N GLU A 134 -6.89 -0.04 13.57
CA GLU A 134 -6.44 -0.65 14.83
C GLU A 134 -5.12 -1.42 14.69
N ILE A 135 -4.98 -2.22 13.64
CA ILE A 135 -3.78 -3.02 13.37
C ILE A 135 -2.60 -2.11 13.04
N VAL A 136 -2.79 -1.05 12.26
CA VAL A 136 -1.73 -0.08 11.96
C VAL A 136 -1.20 0.58 13.24
N GLU A 137 -2.09 0.93 14.17
CA GLU A 137 -1.70 1.59 15.42
C GLU A 137 -1.01 0.65 16.40
N LYS A 138 -1.55 -0.57 16.58
CA LYS A 138 -1.11 -1.49 17.65
C LYS A 138 -0.14 -2.57 17.17
N GLY A 139 -0.07 -2.82 15.87
CA GLY A 139 0.72 -3.88 15.28
C GLY A 139 2.19 -3.51 15.11
N ILE A 140 2.99 -4.51 14.74
CA ILE A 140 4.42 -4.42 14.52
C ILE A 140 4.67 -4.28 13.01
N PRO A 141 5.14 -3.11 12.53
CA PRO A 141 5.44 -2.92 11.12
C PRO A 141 6.80 -3.53 10.76
N ALA A 142 6.84 -4.20 9.61
CA ALA A 142 8.05 -4.74 9.01
C ALA A 142 8.07 -4.40 7.52
N LEU A 143 9.23 -3.94 7.03
CA LEU A 143 9.49 -3.82 5.60
C LEU A 143 9.62 -5.24 5.01
N GLN A 144 8.97 -5.48 3.88
CA GLN A 144 9.03 -6.74 3.15
C GLN A 144 9.34 -6.51 1.68
N LEU A 145 10.11 -7.41 1.09
CA LEU A 145 10.23 -7.49 -0.37
C LEU A 145 9.05 -8.32 -0.90
N MET A 146 8.30 -7.78 -1.85
CA MET A 146 7.07 -8.40 -2.34
C MET A 146 7.32 -9.27 -3.58
N GLY A 147 7.19 -10.58 -3.41
CA GLY A 147 7.27 -11.56 -4.50
C GLY A 147 8.70 -12.01 -4.84
N GLU A 148 8.83 -12.81 -5.89
CA GLU A 148 10.14 -13.37 -6.33
C GLU A 148 11.07 -12.32 -6.95
N ARG A 149 10.53 -11.16 -7.35
CA ARG A 149 11.32 -10.04 -7.88
C ARG A 149 11.71 -9.13 -6.72
N GLN A 150 13.02 -9.00 -6.48
CA GLN A 150 13.61 -8.23 -5.37
C GLN A 150 13.49 -6.70 -5.53
N ASP A 151 12.59 -6.21 -6.39
CA ASP A 151 12.41 -4.80 -6.73
C ASP A 151 11.11 -4.19 -6.16
N ARG A 152 10.24 -5.01 -5.55
CA ARG A 152 9.00 -4.54 -4.95
C ARG A 152 9.10 -4.45 -3.44
N TYR A 153 8.59 -3.36 -2.90
CA TYR A 153 8.61 -3.07 -1.47
C TYR A 153 7.20 -3.03 -0.91
N GLY A 154 7.02 -3.65 0.25
CA GLY A 154 5.78 -3.62 0.99
C GLY A 154 5.98 -3.42 2.47
N ILE A 155 4.91 -3.05 3.16
CA ILE A 155 4.84 -3.03 4.62
C ILE A 155 3.91 -4.16 5.04
N LYS A 156 4.35 -5.04 5.93
CA LYS A 156 3.45 -5.96 6.66
C LYS A 156 3.35 -5.45 8.09
N ILE A 157 2.12 -5.22 8.57
CA ILE A 157 1.87 -4.89 9.96
C ILE A 157 1.08 -6.03 10.58
N SER A 158 1.71 -6.77 11.50
CA SER A 158 1.09 -7.89 12.20
C SER A 158 0.65 -7.49 13.61
N TYR A 159 -0.52 -7.95 14.04
CA TYR A 159 -1.09 -7.69 15.36
C TYR A 159 -1.58 -9.00 15.99
N ASP A 160 -1.17 -9.26 17.23
CA ASP A 160 -1.63 -10.41 18.01
C ASP A 160 -2.95 -10.06 18.71
N MET A 161 -4.03 -10.77 18.36
CA MET A 161 -5.37 -10.56 18.88
C MET A 161 -5.73 -11.53 20.03
N LYS A 162 -4.74 -12.22 20.63
CA LYS A 162 -4.99 -13.16 21.73
C LYS A 162 -5.89 -12.58 22.84
N PRO A 163 -6.81 -13.40 23.39
CA PRO A 163 -7.04 -14.82 23.07
C PRO A 163 -8.00 -15.05 21.88
N LYS A 164 -8.37 -14.00 21.11
CA LYS A 164 -9.35 -14.09 20.02
C LYS A 164 -8.76 -14.85 18.81
N VAL A 165 -9.44 -15.90 18.37
CA VAL A 165 -9.17 -16.57 17.09
C VAL A 165 -9.80 -15.75 15.98
N VAL A 166 -8.99 -15.33 15.01
CA VAL A 166 -9.42 -14.46 13.90
C VAL A 166 -9.61 -15.22 12.59
N GLY A 167 -9.07 -16.44 12.52
CA GLY A 167 -9.01 -17.23 11.30
C GLY A 167 -8.27 -18.53 11.51
N CYS A 168 -7.74 -19.08 10.43
CA CYS A 168 -6.91 -20.26 10.48
C CYS A 168 -5.86 -20.30 9.37
N THR A 169 -4.80 -21.05 9.64
CA THR A 169 -3.76 -21.42 8.68
C THR A 169 -3.85 -22.92 8.42
N PHE A 170 -3.98 -23.33 7.16
CA PHE A 170 -4.00 -24.75 6.80
C PHE A 170 -2.61 -25.22 6.38
N VAL A 171 -1.89 -25.85 7.30
CA VAL A 171 -0.53 -26.34 7.10
C VAL A 171 -0.57 -27.70 6.43
N LYS A 172 0.20 -27.88 5.36
CA LYS A 172 0.33 -29.19 4.70
C LYS A 172 1.44 -29.99 5.37
N THR A 173 1.11 -31.15 5.92
CA THR A 173 2.08 -32.15 6.38
C THR A 173 2.30 -33.21 5.29
N GLU A 174 3.22 -34.15 5.51
CA GLU A 174 3.48 -35.25 4.57
C GLU A 174 2.25 -36.14 4.31
N LYS A 175 1.32 -36.19 5.27
CA LYS A 175 0.19 -37.13 5.26
C LYS A 175 -1.18 -36.46 5.29
N THR A 176 -1.27 -35.24 5.82
CA THR A 176 -2.55 -34.56 6.08
C THR A 176 -2.43 -33.05 5.88
N ILE A 177 -3.56 -32.36 6.05
CA ILE A 177 -3.60 -30.91 6.15
C ILE A 177 -4.18 -30.59 7.52
N GLU A 178 -3.42 -29.85 8.31
CA GLU A 178 -3.79 -29.47 9.66
C GLU A 178 -4.35 -28.05 9.66
N GLU A 179 -5.47 -27.86 10.34
CA GLU A 179 -6.08 -26.55 10.58
C GLU A 179 -5.54 -26.00 11.89
N VAL A 180 -4.75 -24.93 11.81
CA VAL A 180 -4.17 -24.25 12.97
C VAL A 180 -4.95 -22.94 13.19
N PRO A 181 -5.64 -22.77 14.34
CA PRO A 181 -6.30 -21.51 14.66
C PRO A 181 -5.31 -20.35 14.67
N ALA A 182 -5.62 -19.31 13.91
CA ALA A 182 -4.82 -18.10 13.84
C ALA A 182 -5.34 -17.07 14.84
N THR A 183 -4.47 -16.57 15.71
CA THR A 183 -4.76 -15.47 16.64
C THR A 183 -4.07 -14.17 16.25
N LYS A 184 -3.21 -14.22 15.22
CA LYS A 184 -2.60 -13.04 14.64
C LYS A 184 -3.31 -12.65 13.35
N ILE A 185 -3.31 -11.36 13.07
CA ILE A 185 -3.81 -10.78 11.83
C ILE A 185 -2.73 -9.87 11.26
N TYR A 186 -2.65 -9.77 9.94
CA TYR A 186 -1.81 -8.77 9.30
C TYR A 186 -2.56 -8.00 8.24
N ILE A 187 -2.16 -6.74 8.09
CA ILE A 187 -2.47 -5.89 6.94
C ILE A 187 -1.18 -5.63 6.18
N SER A 188 -1.26 -5.65 4.85
CA SER A 188 -0.11 -5.35 4.00
C SER A 188 -0.37 -4.20 3.03
N PHE A 189 0.70 -3.50 2.69
CA PHE A 189 0.72 -2.34 1.81
C PHE A 189 1.77 -2.53 0.73
N ASP A 190 1.49 -2.15 -0.51
CA ASP A 190 2.52 -1.95 -1.54
C ASP A 190 2.97 -0.50 -1.45
N ILE A 191 4.28 -0.30 -1.30
CA ILE A 191 4.90 1.02 -1.16
C ILE A 191 6.06 1.20 -2.15
N THR A 192 6.10 0.39 -3.21
CA THR A 192 7.22 0.37 -4.17
C THR A 192 7.48 1.76 -4.77
N ASP A 193 6.42 2.46 -5.14
CA ASP A 193 6.47 3.82 -5.70
C ASP A 193 6.95 4.86 -4.68
N ILE A 194 6.53 4.74 -3.42
CA ILE A 194 7.01 5.58 -2.31
C ILE A 194 8.51 5.37 -2.14
N VAL A 195 8.98 4.12 -2.05
CA VAL A 195 10.40 3.79 -1.87
C VAL A 195 11.25 4.33 -3.02
N GLN A 196 10.79 4.18 -4.27
CA GLN A 196 11.49 4.72 -5.44
C GLN A 196 11.60 6.25 -5.36
N LYS A 197 10.51 6.95 -5.07
CA LYS A 197 10.51 8.43 -4.93
C LYS A 197 11.42 8.91 -3.79
N ILE A 198 11.45 8.19 -2.66
CA ILE A 198 12.34 8.52 -1.54
C ILE A 198 13.80 8.35 -1.94
N LYS A 199 14.15 7.25 -2.62
CA LYS A 199 15.52 7.01 -3.09
C LYS A 199 15.99 8.08 -4.07
N GLU A 200 15.10 8.58 -4.94
CA GLU A 200 15.43 9.56 -5.97
C GLU A 200 15.45 11.01 -5.46
N LYS A 201 14.49 11.38 -4.60
CA LYS A 201 14.16 12.78 -4.30
C LYS A 201 14.06 13.09 -2.79
N GLY A 202 14.30 12.11 -1.93
CA GLY A 202 14.25 12.24 -0.48
C GLY A 202 12.91 11.90 0.16
N LYS A 203 12.90 11.80 1.49
CA LYS A 203 11.80 11.24 2.32
C LYS A 203 10.41 11.86 2.11
N ASP A 204 10.34 13.12 1.68
CA ASP A 204 9.07 13.86 1.53
C ASP A 204 8.56 13.90 0.08
N ALA A 205 9.24 13.21 -0.86
CA ALA A 205 8.96 13.30 -2.28
C ALA A 205 7.73 12.51 -2.78
N TRP A 206 7.11 11.72 -1.91
CA TRP A 206 5.95 10.91 -2.24
C TRP A 206 4.63 11.67 -2.00
N ASN A 207 3.64 11.38 -2.82
CA ASN A 207 2.31 11.96 -2.75
C ASN A 207 1.46 11.21 -1.72
N LYS A 208 1.18 11.87 -0.59
CA LYS A 208 0.40 11.33 0.53
C LYS A 208 -1.04 10.95 0.19
N GLU A 209 -1.60 11.44 -0.92
CA GLU A 209 -2.96 11.10 -1.36
C GLU A 209 -3.00 9.93 -2.35
N ASN A 210 -1.94 9.74 -3.13
CA ASN A 210 -1.96 8.85 -4.29
C ASN A 210 -1.03 7.64 -4.18
N ASP A 211 0.11 7.80 -3.51
CA ASP A 211 1.19 6.80 -3.55
C ASP A 211 0.96 5.70 -2.53
N GLY A 212 1.31 4.48 -2.92
CA GLY A 212 1.06 3.26 -2.16
C GLY A 212 -0.41 2.85 -2.05
N GLU A 213 -0.64 1.57 -1.76
CA GLU A 213 -1.98 0.99 -1.66
C GLU A 213 -2.06 -0.15 -0.64
N ILE A 214 -3.25 -0.37 -0.09
CA ILE A 214 -3.55 -1.56 0.69
C ILE A 214 -3.58 -2.77 -0.27
N THR A 215 -2.89 -3.84 0.10
CA THR A 215 -2.82 -5.06 -0.70
C THR A 215 -3.68 -6.19 -0.14
N THR A 216 -3.70 -6.41 1.17
CA THR A 216 -4.60 -7.41 1.78
C THR A 216 -4.74 -7.20 3.28
N LEU A 217 -5.78 -7.80 3.85
CA LEU A 217 -5.93 -8.08 5.28
C LEU A 217 -6.23 -9.58 5.41
N CYS A 218 -5.43 -10.28 6.20
CA CYS A 218 -5.48 -11.74 6.30
C CYS A 218 -5.08 -12.23 7.70
N ALA A 219 -5.50 -13.44 8.04
CA ALA A 219 -4.97 -14.15 9.21
C ALA A 219 -3.45 -14.38 9.04
N ASP A 220 -2.72 -14.28 10.14
CA ASP A 220 -1.29 -14.55 10.24
C ASP A 220 -1.06 -15.75 11.16
N GLU A 221 0.10 -16.40 11.02
CA GLU A 221 0.54 -17.47 11.93
C GLU A 221 0.88 -16.97 13.34
#